data_AF-A0A212DBN7-F1
#
_entry.id   AF-A0A212DBN7-F1
#
_cell.length_a   1.000
_cell.length_b   1.000
_cell.length_c   1.000
_cell.angle_alpha   90.00
_cell.angle_beta   90.00
_cell.angle_gamma   90.00
#
_symmetry.space_group_name_H-M   'P 1'
#
loop_
_entity.id
_entity.type
_entity.pdbx_description
1 polymer ?
#
loop_
_entity_poly.entity_id
_entity_poly.type
_entity_poly.pdbx_seq_one_letter_code
_entity_poly.pdbx_strand_id
1 'polypeptide(L)'
;SFRSNGTKFAIQYGTGRLTGILSEDKLTIGGITGTTVTFGEALWEPSLVFIFAHFDGILGLGFPVLAVGGVRPPLDRLVDQGLLDKPVFSFYLNRNPEAADGGELVLGGSDPAHYIPPLTFVPVMIPAFWQIHMERVQVGTGLTICARGCAAILDTGTSLITGPTEEIRALQKAIGAIPLLMGEYYIECSKIPTLPTVSFLLGGVWFNLTAQDYVIQITRSGFSVCLSGFAAL
;
A
#
# COMPACT_ATOMS: atom_id res chain seq x y z
N SER A 1 27.92 -7.40 13.36
CA SER A 1 27.33 -8.71 13.00
C SER A 1 27.25 -8.92 11.50
N PHE A 2 27.55 -7.88 10.72
CA PHE A 2 27.74 -7.91 9.28
C PHE A 2 28.47 -9.13 8.74
N ARG A 3 27.93 -9.70 7.66
CA ARG A 3 28.56 -10.71 6.81
C ARG A 3 28.34 -10.31 5.35
N SER A 4 29.42 -10.27 4.58
CA SER A 4 29.35 -10.01 3.15
C SER A 4 28.71 -11.19 2.41
N ASN A 5 27.87 -10.90 1.42
CA ASN A 5 27.37 -11.89 0.47
C ASN A 5 27.81 -11.51 -0.96
N GLY A 6 27.63 -10.25 -1.37
CA GLY A 6 28.17 -9.70 -2.62
C GLY A 6 27.41 -10.10 -3.89
N THR A 7 26.39 -10.95 -3.78
CA THR A 7 25.53 -11.33 -4.92
C THR A 7 24.81 -10.09 -5.45
N LYS A 8 24.95 -9.81 -6.74
CA LYS A 8 24.30 -8.67 -7.38
C LYS A 8 22.79 -8.89 -7.48
N PHE A 9 22.02 -7.83 -7.28
CA PHE A 9 20.57 -7.84 -7.48
C PHE A 9 20.10 -6.54 -8.15
N ALA A 10 18.91 -6.62 -8.74
CA ALA A 10 18.23 -5.49 -9.36
C ALA A 10 16.73 -5.59 -9.06
N ILE A 11 16.10 -4.47 -8.77
CA ILE A 11 14.66 -4.39 -8.54
C ILE A 11 14.06 -3.31 -9.43
N GLN A 12 12.95 -3.64 -10.09
CA GLN A 12 12.11 -2.71 -10.84
C GLN A 12 10.76 -2.59 -10.12
N TYR A 13 10.47 -1.39 -9.64
CA TYR A 13 9.16 -0.97 -9.15
C TYR A 13 8.36 -0.30 -10.27
N GLY A 14 7.09 0.02 -10.01
CA GLY A 14 6.26 0.77 -10.96
C GLY A 14 6.85 2.14 -11.33
N THR A 15 7.38 2.86 -10.34
CA THR A 15 7.90 4.24 -10.49
C THR A 15 9.41 4.36 -10.33
N GLY A 16 10.08 3.27 -9.94
CA GLY A 16 11.47 3.29 -9.51
C GLY A 16 12.24 2.06 -9.91
N ARG A 17 13.57 2.16 -9.94
CA ARG A 17 14.45 0.99 -10.04
C ARG A 17 15.72 1.21 -9.26
N LEU A 18 16.34 0.12 -8.82
CA LEU A 18 17.64 0.17 -8.17
C LEU A 18 18.45 -1.08 -8.48
N THR A 19 19.76 -0.96 -8.34
CA THR A 19 20.70 -2.08 -8.39
C THR A 19 21.66 -2.04 -7.21
N GLY A 20 22.15 -3.21 -6.81
CA GLY A 20 22.95 -3.32 -5.62
C GLY A 20 23.57 -4.69 -5.42
N ILE A 21 24.02 -4.96 -4.20
CA ILE A 21 24.54 -6.25 -3.75
C ILE A 21 23.83 -6.73 -2.48
N LEU A 22 23.73 -8.03 -2.29
CA LEU A 22 23.21 -8.60 -1.07
C LEU A 22 24.27 -8.62 0.03
N SER A 23 23.82 -8.45 1.26
CA SER A 23 24.59 -8.61 2.50
C SER A 23 23.70 -9.14 3.62
N GLU A 24 24.32 -9.57 4.72
CA GLU A 24 23.60 -10.02 5.91
C GLU A 24 24.00 -9.24 7.15
N ASP A 25 23.03 -8.91 7.98
CA ASP A 25 23.28 -8.39 9.32
C ASP A 25 22.07 -8.67 10.23
N LYS A 26 22.19 -8.31 11.51
CA LYS A 26 21.11 -8.37 12.48
C LYS A 26 20.12 -7.24 12.23
N LEU A 27 18.83 -7.59 12.17
CA LEU A 27 17.71 -6.66 12.16
C LEU A 27 17.26 -6.36 13.60
N THR A 28 16.93 -5.10 13.83
CA THR A 28 16.14 -4.65 14.98
C THR A 28 14.89 -3.95 14.47
N ILE A 29 13.71 -4.38 14.90
CA ILE A 29 12.43 -3.77 14.51
C ILE A 29 11.42 -3.90 15.66
N GLY A 30 10.77 -2.79 16.05
CA GLY A 30 9.75 -2.81 17.11
C GLY A 30 10.25 -3.39 18.45
N GLY A 31 11.54 -3.22 18.77
CA GLY A 31 12.16 -3.82 19.96
C GLY A 31 12.57 -5.29 19.82
N ILE A 32 12.15 -5.98 18.75
CA ILE A 32 12.61 -7.34 18.43
C ILE A 32 14.04 -7.25 17.90
N THR A 33 14.96 -8.04 18.46
CA THR A 33 16.39 -8.03 18.11
C THR A 33 16.91 -9.44 17.88
N GLY A 34 18.04 -9.55 17.16
CA GLY A 34 18.83 -10.78 17.09
C GLY A 34 18.60 -11.64 15.86
N THR A 35 17.59 -11.34 15.03
CA THR A 35 17.36 -12.01 13.76
C THR A 35 18.37 -11.56 12.71
N THR A 36 19.11 -12.50 12.14
CA THR A 36 19.92 -12.21 10.94
C THR A 36 19.03 -12.27 9.70
N VAL A 37 19.03 -11.18 8.93
CA VAL A 37 18.34 -11.07 7.65
C VAL A 37 19.35 -10.85 6.53
N THR A 38 19.02 -11.30 5.33
CA THR A 38 19.72 -10.89 4.12
C THR A 38 18.98 -9.68 3.55
N PHE A 39 19.70 -8.61 3.24
CA PHE A 39 19.15 -7.37 2.69
C PHE A 39 20.00 -6.88 1.52
N GLY A 40 19.47 -5.91 0.78
CA GLY A 40 20.17 -5.30 -0.35
C GLY A 40 20.84 -4.00 0.04
N GLU A 41 22.14 -3.88 -0.21
CA GLU A 41 22.85 -2.61 -0.25
C GLU A 41 22.59 -1.97 -1.62
N ALA A 42 21.79 -0.90 -1.65
CA ALA A 42 21.53 -0.14 -2.86
C ALA A 42 22.78 0.67 -3.25
N LEU A 43 23.32 0.40 -4.44
CA LEU A 43 24.52 1.06 -4.95
C LEU A 43 24.19 2.09 -6.03
N TRP A 44 23.03 1.97 -6.66
CA TRP A 44 22.60 2.87 -7.71
C TRP A 44 21.07 2.99 -7.78
N GLU A 45 20.58 4.21 -7.63
CA GLU A 45 19.16 4.59 -7.58
C GLU A 45 18.90 5.76 -8.54
N PRO A 46 18.65 5.49 -9.83
CA PRO A 46 18.51 6.54 -10.84
C PRO A 46 17.16 7.26 -10.84
N SER A 47 16.16 6.71 -10.16
CA SER A 47 14.78 7.16 -10.28
C SER A 47 14.51 8.32 -9.34
N LEU A 48 13.94 9.42 -9.87
CA LEU A 48 13.62 10.62 -9.10
C LEU A 48 12.70 10.35 -7.90
N VAL A 49 11.89 9.29 -7.96
CA VAL A 49 11.03 8.87 -6.85
C VAL A 49 11.81 8.67 -5.54
N PHE A 50 13.05 8.17 -5.60
CA PHE A 50 13.89 7.97 -4.42
C PHE A 50 14.57 9.25 -3.95
N ILE A 51 14.76 10.23 -4.84
CA ILE A 51 15.29 11.56 -4.47
C ILE A 51 14.25 12.37 -3.68
N PHE A 52 12.97 12.25 -4.03
CA PHE A 52 11.89 12.95 -3.36
C PHE A 52 11.27 12.16 -2.21
N ALA A 53 11.72 10.93 -1.97
CA ALA A 53 11.29 10.13 -0.84
C ALA A 53 11.83 10.73 0.47
N HIS A 54 11.01 10.69 1.52
CA HIS A 54 11.44 11.02 2.88
C HIS A 54 11.97 9.79 3.65
N PHE A 55 12.04 8.62 3.01
CA PHE A 55 12.51 7.36 3.58
C PHE A 55 13.81 6.91 2.91
N ASP A 56 14.64 6.17 3.65
CA ASP A 56 15.95 5.69 3.17
C ASP A 56 15.88 4.36 2.41
N GLY A 57 14.82 3.57 2.62
CA GLY A 57 14.69 2.25 2.00
C GLY A 57 13.33 1.61 2.20
N ILE A 58 13.20 0.36 1.74
CA ILE A 58 11.95 -0.39 1.74
C ILE A 58 12.15 -1.71 2.48
N LEU A 59 11.27 -2.00 3.45
CA LEU A 59 11.17 -3.31 4.09
C LEU A 59 9.96 -4.06 3.49
N GLY A 60 10.25 -5.04 2.64
CA GLY A 60 9.22 -5.85 1.99
C GLY A 60 8.52 -6.82 2.96
N LEU A 61 7.20 -6.76 2.99
CA LEU A 61 6.32 -7.64 3.80
C LEU A 61 5.47 -8.59 2.94
N GLY A 62 5.83 -8.76 1.66
CA GLY A 62 5.20 -9.72 0.75
C GLY A 62 5.69 -11.14 0.95
N PHE A 63 5.09 -12.09 0.21
CA PHE A 63 5.47 -13.50 0.31
C PHE A 63 6.86 -13.77 -0.29
N PRO A 64 7.58 -14.81 0.19
CA PRO A 64 8.94 -15.13 -0.27
C PRO A 64 9.09 -15.37 -1.78
N VAL A 65 8.03 -15.82 -2.47
CA VAL A 65 8.10 -16.10 -3.91
C VAL A 65 8.39 -14.85 -4.76
N LEU A 66 8.12 -13.65 -4.24
CA LEU A 66 8.44 -12.38 -4.90
C LEU A 66 9.84 -11.87 -4.58
N ALA A 67 10.54 -12.46 -3.61
CA ALA A 67 11.83 -11.97 -3.18
C ALA A 67 12.89 -12.22 -4.25
N VAL A 68 13.45 -11.14 -4.81
CA VAL A 68 14.56 -11.21 -5.78
C VAL A 68 15.73 -11.96 -5.16
N GLY A 69 16.29 -12.93 -5.90
CA GLY A 69 17.36 -13.78 -5.42
C GLY A 69 16.92 -14.90 -4.46
N GLY A 70 15.61 -15.11 -4.26
CA GLY A 70 15.10 -16.15 -3.37
C GLY A 70 15.42 -15.90 -1.89
N VAL A 71 15.67 -14.64 -1.54
CA VAL A 71 16.00 -14.24 -0.17
C VAL A 71 14.77 -14.43 0.73
N ARG A 72 14.97 -15.01 1.92
CA ARG A 72 13.92 -15.12 2.92
C ARG A 72 13.59 -13.72 3.49
N PRO A 73 12.35 -13.21 3.35
CA PRO A 73 11.98 -11.87 3.82
C PRO A 73 12.12 -11.71 5.34
N PRO A 74 12.25 -10.47 5.85
CA PRO A 74 12.39 -10.22 7.28
C PRO A 74 11.27 -10.79 8.13
N LEU A 75 10.00 -10.62 7.73
CA LEU A 75 8.86 -11.11 8.50
C LEU A 75 8.87 -12.65 8.60
N ASP A 76 9.13 -13.34 7.49
CA ASP A 76 9.29 -14.81 7.50
C ASP A 76 10.41 -15.25 8.44
N ARG A 77 11.54 -14.53 8.49
CA ARG A 77 12.62 -14.82 9.44
C ARG A 77 12.17 -14.69 10.89
N LEU A 78 11.36 -13.69 11.21
CA LEU A 78 10.80 -13.52 12.56
C LEU A 78 9.86 -14.68 12.93
N VAL A 79 9.01 -15.10 11.99
CA VAL A 79 8.11 -16.25 12.17
C VAL A 79 8.89 -17.55 12.33
N ASP A 80 9.87 -17.82 11.47
CA ASP A 80 10.70 -19.03 11.50
C ASP A 80 11.46 -19.18 12.83
N GLN A 81 11.83 -18.06 13.44
CA GLN A 81 12.56 -18.01 14.72
C GLN A 81 11.63 -17.96 15.94
N GLY A 82 10.31 -17.95 15.74
CA GLY A 82 9.34 -17.90 16.84
C GLY A 82 9.41 -16.59 17.64
N LEU A 83 9.78 -15.48 17.00
CA LEU A 83 9.96 -14.18 17.66
C LEU A 83 8.69 -13.32 17.69
N LEU A 84 7.58 -13.84 17.16
CA LEU A 84 6.27 -13.20 17.17
C LEU A 84 5.29 -14.05 18.00
N ASP A 85 4.46 -13.39 18.81
CA ASP A 85 3.39 -14.07 19.57
C ASP A 85 2.42 -14.82 18.64
N LYS A 86 2.13 -14.23 17.48
CA LYS A 86 1.33 -14.82 16.40
C LYS A 86 1.97 -14.51 15.04
N PRO A 87 1.84 -15.38 14.03
CA PRO A 87 2.37 -15.13 12.69
C PRO A 87 1.46 -14.17 11.89
N VAL A 88 1.18 -12.99 12.46
CA VAL A 88 0.36 -11.93 11.86
C VAL A 88 1.01 -10.57 12.10
N PHE A 89 0.62 -9.59 11.30
CA PHE A 89 0.95 -8.19 11.50
C PHE A 89 -0.23 -7.34 11.07
N SER A 90 -0.30 -6.10 11.55
CA SER A 90 -1.36 -5.17 11.20
C SER A 90 -0.83 -3.75 11.05
N PHE A 91 -1.52 -2.97 10.21
CA PHE A 91 -1.24 -1.56 10.03
C PHE A 91 -2.42 -0.72 10.49
N TYR A 92 -2.09 0.36 11.20
CA TYR A 92 -2.92 1.55 11.31
C TYR A 92 -2.21 2.68 10.57
N LEU A 93 -2.90 3.34 9.64
CA LEU A 93 -2.35 4.47 8.89
C LEU A 93 -3.23 5.69 9.14
N ASN A 94 -2.68 6.70 9.79
CA ASN A 94 -3.41 7.90 10.12
C ASN A 94 -3.60 8.75 8.86
N ARG A 95 -4.85 9.10 8.55
CA ARG A 95 -5.20 9.90 7.37
C ARG A 95 -5.11 11.40 7.60
N ASN A 96 -4.93 11.83 8.86
CA ASN A 96 -4.73 13.24 9.19
C ASN A 96 -3.24 13.61 9.04
N PRO A 97 -2.85 14.41 8.03
CA PRO A 97 -1.45 14.80 7.81
C PRO A 97 -0.90 15.75 8.88
N GLU A 98 -1.76 16.34 9.71
CA GLU A 98 -1.37 17.24 10.80
C GLU A 98 -1.23 16.51 12.15
N ALA A 99 -1.58 15.23 12.21
CA ALA A 99 -1.42 14.45 13.43
C ALA A 99 0.07 14.18 13.73
N ALA A 100 0.42 14.16 15.03
CA ALA A 100 1.77 13.84 15.46
C ALA A 100 2.15 12.38 15.12
N ASP A 101 1.20 11.46 15.28
CA ASP A 101 1.37 10.04 15.00
C ASP A 101 0.82 9.69 13.61
N GLY A 102 1.71 9.35 12.68
CA GLY A 102 1.36 9.02 11.29
C GLY A 102 0.77 7.62 11.10
N GLY A 103 0.98 6.70 12.04
CA GLY A 103 0.50 5.33 11.95
C GLY A 103 1.28 4.37 12.86
N GLU A 104 0.90 3.10 12.81
CA GLU A 104 1.49 2.03 13.60
C GLU A 104 1.58 0.74 12.76
N LEU A 105 2.70 0.02 12.91
CA LEU A 105 2.86 -1.37 12.49
C LEU A 105 3.00 -2.24 13.74
N VAL A 106 2.06 -3.16 13.93
CA VAL A 106 2.12 -4.17 14.98
C VAL A 106 2.61 -5.47 14.39
N LEU A 107 3.70 -6.02 14.94
CA LEU A 107 4.20 -7.36 14.62
C LEU A 107 3.75 -8.32 15.71
N GLY A 108 3.09 -9.42 15.36
CA GLY A 108 2.62 -10.42 16.32
C GLY A 108 1.17 -10.29 16.77
N GLY A 109 0.42 -9.30 16.26
CA GLY A 109 -0.94 -9.05 16.70
C GLY A 109 -1.61 -7.89 15.97
N SER A 110 -2.55 -7.24 16.68
CA SER A 110 -3.25 -6.04 16.26
C SER A 110 -3.63 -5.21 17.48
N ASP A 111 -3.65 -3.88 17.36
CA ASP A 111 -4.10 -2.99 18.44
C ASP A 111 -5.61 -2.73 18.35
N PRO A 112 -6.44 -3.19 19.32
CA PRO A 112 -7.87 -2.92 19.36
C PRO A 112 -8.25 -1.43 19.48
N ALA A 113 -7.32 -0.54 19.84
CA ALA A 113 -7.55 0.90 19.85
C ALA A 113 -7.75 1.48 18.44
N HIS A 114 -7.30 0.76 17.40
CA HIS A 114 -7.26 1.25 16.03
C HIS A 114 -8.34 0.68 15.09
N TYR A 115 -9.27 -0.15 15.59
CA TYR A 115 -10.36 -0.68 14.78
C TYR A 115 -11.62 -1.03 15.60
N ILE A 116 -12.75 -1.10 14.91
CA ILE A 116 -14.02 -1.56 15.48
C ILE A 116 -14.18 -3.05 15.14
N PRO A 117 -14.27 -3.97 16.12
CA PRO A 117 -14.49 -5.39 15.86
C PRO A 117 -15.93 -5.68 15.39
N PRO A 118 -16.17 -6.82 14.71
CA PRO A 118 -15.20 -7.85 14.34
C PRO A 118 -14.43 -7.51 13.06
N LEU A 119 -13.21 -8.06 12.94
CA LEU A 119 -12.45 -8.01 11.68
C LEU A 119 -13.08 -8.94 10.65
N THR A 120 -13.11 -8.49 9.40
CA THR A 120 -13.50 -9.33 8.24
C THR A 120 -12.24 -9.94 7.65
N PHE A 121 -12.20 -11.27 7.56
CA PHE A 121 -11.08 -11.99 6.97
C PHE A 121 -11.45 -12.46 5.55
N VAL A 122 -10.56 -12.19 4.60
CA VAL A 122 -10.69 -12.64 3.21
C VAL A 122 -9.47 -13.51 2.89
N PRO A 123 -9.65 -14.72 2.34
CA PRO A 123 -8.53 -15.60 2.05
C PRO A 123 -7.65 -15.02 0.94
N VAL A 124 -6.33 -15.21 1.09
CA VAL A 124 -5.37 -14.90 0.03
C VAL A 124 -5.58 -15.85 -1.15
N MET A 125 -5.67 -15.32 -2.36
CA MET A 125 -5.87 -16.11 -3.59
C MET A 125 -4.60 -16.82 -4.02
N ILE A 126 -3.50 -16.07 -4.16
CA ILE A 126 -2.20 -16.55 -4.61
C ILE A 126 -1.16 -15.97 -3.65
N PRO A 127 -0.37 -16.80 -2.93
CA PRO A 127 0.61 -16.36 -1.94
C PRO A 127 1.87 -15.80 -2.62
N ALA A 128 1.69 -14.74 -3.40
CA ALA A 128 2.75 -13.94 -4.01
C ALA A 128 2.65 -12.51 -3.47
N PHE A 129 1.54 -11.84 -3.78
CA PHE A 129 1.13 -10.61 -3.12
C PHE A 129 0.12 -10.92 -2.00
N TRP A 130 -0.21 -9.93 -1.17
CA TRP A 130 -1.41 -9.95 -0.33
C TRP A 130 -2.66 -9.75 -1.22
N GLN A 131 -2.88 -10.72 -2.11
CA GLN A 131 -3.90 -10.68 -3.14
C GLN A 131 -5.17 -11.37 -2.66
N ILE A 132 -6.30 -10.68 -2.78
CA ILE A 132 -7.62 -11.16 -2.38
C ILE A 132 -8.60 -11.09 -3.55
N HIS A 133 -9.68 -11.86 -3.43
CA HIS A 133 -10.81 -11.71 -4.33
C HIS A 133 -11.67 -10.53 -3.88
N MET A 134 -11.96 -9.63 -4.81
CA MET A 134 -12.91 -8.54 -4.62
C MET A 134 -14.14 -8.81 -5.49
N GLU A 135 -15.31 -8.89 -4.88
CA GLU A 135 -16.51 -9.32 -5.58
C GLU A 135 -17.07 -8.21 -6.49
N ARG A 136 -16.98 -6.95 -6.06
CA ARG A 136 -17.56 -5.80 -6.77
C ARG A 136 -17.04 -4.47 -6.23
N VAL A 137 -17.05 -3.44 -7.07
CA VAL A 137 -16.95 -2.05 -6.62
C VAL A 137 -18.14 -1.26 -7.16
N GLN A 138 -18.75 -0.46 -6.30
CA GLN A 138 -19.94 0.32 -6.59
C GLN A 138 -19.63 1.81 -6.38
N VAL A 139 -19.90 2.64 -7.40
CA VAL A 139 -19.71 4.09 -7.36
C VAL A 139 -21.09 4.75 -7.36
N GLY A 140 -21.51 5.23 -6.18
CA GLY A 140 -22.87 5.71 -5.94
C GLY A 140 -23.91 4.66 -6.33
N THR A 141 -25.01 5.10 -6.94
CA THR A 141 -26.08 4.20 -7.41
C THR A 141 -25.97 3.84 -8.90
N GLY A 142 -25.08 4.50 -9.65
CA GLY A 142 -25.12 4.53 -11.12
C GLY A 142 -24.05 3.71 -11.84
N LEU A 143 -22.95 3.34 -11.18
CA LEU A 143 -21.84 2.63 -11.83
C LEU A 143 -21.35 1.47 -10.97
N THR A 144 -21.24 0.30 -11.61
CA THR A 144 -20.59 -0.88 -11.04
C THR A 144 -19.34 -1.18 -11.86
N ILE A 145 -18.20 -1.27 -11.20
CA ILE A 145 -16.93 -1.75 -11.79
C ILE A 145 -16.52 -3.05 -11.09
N CYS A 146 -15.59 -3.82 -11.66
CA CYS A 146 -15.29 -5.16 -11.15
C CYS A 146 -16.58 -6.03 -11.05
N ALA A 147 -17.52 -5.89 -11.98
CA ALA A 147 -18.88 -6.46 -11.86
C ALA A 147 -18.93 -8.00 -11.85
N ARG A 148 -17.89 -8.64 -12.39
CA ARG A 148 -17.71 -10.11 -12.42
C ARG A 148 -16.75 -10.61 -11.33
N GLY A 149 -16.41 -9.75 -10.37
CA GLY A 149 -15.30 -9.96 -9.48
C GLY A 149 -13.94 -9.76 -10.15
N CYS A 150 -12.94 -9.45 -9.33
CA CYS A 150 -11.57 -9.18 -9.76
C CYS A 150 -10.60 -9.54 -8.63
N ALA A 151 -9.30 -9.44 -8.93
CA ALA A 151 -8.25 -9.55 -7.93
C ALA A 151 -7.85 -8.16 -7.45
N ALA A 152 -7.64 -8.01 -6.14
CA ALA A 152 -7.11 -6.80 -5.53
C ALA A 152 -5.88 -7.15 -4.69
N ILE A 153 -4.91 -6.24 -4.58
CA ILE A 153 -3.75 -6.37 -3.70
C ILE A 153 -3.87 -5.33 -2.60
N LEU A 154 -3.69 -5.77 -1.35
CA LEU A 154 -3.57 -4.86 -0.21
C LEU A 154 -2.10 -4.45 -0.07
N ASP A 155 -1.77 -3.26 -0.58
CA ASP A 155 -0.38 -2.78 -0.70
C ASP A 155 -0.16 -1.48 0.07
N THR A 156 0.56 -1.56 1.20
CA THR A 156 0.95 -0.38 1.99
C THR A 156 2.01 0.48 1.32
N GLY A 157 2.64 0.00 0.23
CA GLY A 157 3.64 0.74 -0.55
C GLY A 157 3.02 1.64 -1.63
N THR A 158 1.72 1.56 -1.88
CA THR A 158 1.03 2.36 -2.89
C THR A 158 0.07 3.36 -2.24
N SER A 159 0.23 4.65 -2.54
CA SER A 159 -0.56 5.73 -1.92
C SER A 159 -2.00 5.84 -2.42
N LEU A 160 -2.26 5.49 -3.69
CA LEU A 160 -3.55 5.65 -4.37
C LEU A 160 -4.21 4.29 -4.61
N ILE A 161 -5.52 4.27 -4.77
CA ILE A 161 -6.24 3.08 -5.21
C ILE A 161 -6.11 2.98 -6.73
N THR A 162 -5.43 1.93 -7.18
CA THR A 162 -5.17 1.72 -8.61
C THR A 162 -6.09 0.65 -9.20
N GLY A 163 -6.34 0.73 -10.50
CA GLY A 163 -7.16 -0.25 -11.21
C GLY A 163 -7.00 -0.19 -12.73
N PRO A 164 -7.69 -1.10 -13.45
CA PRO A 164 -7.67 -1.11 -14.91
C PRO A 164 -8.06 0.25 -15.49
N THR A 165 -7.32 0.71 -16.50
CA THR A 165 -7.44 2.05 -17.07
C THR A 165 -8.88 2.41 -17.49
N GLU A 166 -9.62 1.45 -18.06
CA GLU A 166 -11.01 1.68 -18.50
C GLU A 166 -11.98 1.83 -17.32
N GLU A 167 -11.85 0.99 -16.29
CA GLU A 167 -12.70 1.06 -15.10
C GLU A 167 -12.42 2.33 -14.29
N ILE A 168 -11.14 2.71 -14.14
CA ILE A 168 -10.76 3.95 -13.49
C ILE A 168 -11.29 5.14 -14.29
N ARG A 169 -11.16 5.17 -15.62
CA ARG A 169 -11.71 6.26 -16.44
C ARG A 169 -13.22 6.40 -16.25
N ALA A 170 -13.95 5.28 -16.18
CA ALA A 170 -15.39 5.29 -15.90
C ALA A 170 -15.69 5.85 -14.50
N LEU A 171 -14.93 5.43 -13.48
CA LEU A 171 -15.03 5.95 -12.12
C LEU A 171 -14.77 7.46 -12.07
N GLN A 172 -13.67 7.94 -12.68
CA GLN A 172 -13.33 9.36 -12.70
C GLN A 172 -14.43 10.20 -13.34
N LYS A 173 -15.02 9.71 -14.44
CA LYS A 173 -16.19 10.35 -15.07
C LYS A 173 -17.39 10.38 -14.13
N ALA A 174 -17.66 9.30 -13.40
CA ALA A 174 -18.79 9.21 -12.47
C ALA A 174 -18.66 10.17 -11.27
N ILE A 175 -17.43 10.46 -10.83
CA ILE A 175 -17.17 11.43 -9.76
C ILE A 175 -16.87 12.84 -10.29
N GLY A 176 -16.99 13.08 -11.60
CA GLY A 176 -16.76 14.40 -12.21
C GLY A 176 -15.30 14.88 -12.15
N ALA A 177 -14.35 13.96 -12.05
CA ALA A 177 -12.91 14.25 -12.03
C ALA A 177 -12.40 14.62 -13.43
N ILE A 178 -11.46 15.56 -13.50
CA ILE A 178 -10.87 16.08 -14.73
C ILE A 178 -9.40 15.62 -14.80
N PRO A 179 -8.96 14.97 -15.89
CA PRO A 179 -7.57 14.51 -16.00
C PRO A 179 -6.60 15.68 -16.05
N LEU A 180 -5.46 15.52 -15.36
CA LEU A 180 -4.31 16.42 -15.41
C LEU A 180 -3.20 15.83 -16.31
N LEU A 181 -2.23 16.68 -16.65
CA LEU A 181 -1.16 16.33 -17.59
C LEU A 181 -0.27 15.17 -17.09
N MET A 182 -0.13 15.02 -15.77
CA MET A 182 0.75 14.05 -15.13
C MET A 182 0.03 12.75 -14.72
N GLY A 183 -1.22 12.57 -15.16
CA GLY A 183 -2.01 11.35 -14.97
C GLY A 183 -2.92 11.34 -13.74
N GLU A 184 -2.77 12.30 -12.84
CA GLU A 184 -3.71 12.53 -11.74
C GLU A 184 -5.03 13.12 -12.26
N TYR A 185 -6.05 13.11 -11.41
CA TYR A 185 -7.34 13.70 -11.72
C TYR A 185 -7.69 14.78 -10.69
N TYR A 186 -7.99 15.97 -11.18
CA TYR A 186 -8.46 17.09 -10.39
C TYR A 186 -9.96 16.97 -10.10
N ILE A 187 -10.35 17.36 -8.90
CA ILE A 187 -11.74 17.51 -8.46
C ILE A 187 -11.90 18.93 -7.91
N GLU A 188 -13.02 19.56 -8.21
CA GLU A 188 -13.36 20.85 -7.60
C GLU A 188 -13.64 20.66 -6.10
N CYS A 189 -12.84 21.26 -5.22
CA CYS A 189 -12.94 21.03 -3.77
C CYS A 189 -14.33 21.33 -3.19
N SER A 190 -15.05 22.30 -3.76
CA SER A 190 -16.43 22.65 -3.37
C SER A 190 -17.44 21.51 -3.57
N LYS A 191 -17.13 20.54 -4.45
CA LYS A 191 -18.01 19.42 -4.79
C LYS A 191 -17.83 18.21 -3.88
N ILE A 192 -16.81 18.16 -3.02
CA ILE A 192 -16.54 17.03 -2.11
C ILE A 192 -17.82 16.59 -1.36
N PRO A 193 -18.63 17.48 -0.77
CA PRO A 193 -19.84 17.07 -0.05
C PRO A 193 -20.92 16.40 -0.91
N THR A 194 -20.83 16.54 -2.24
CA THR A 194 -21.82 16.03 -3.21
C THR A 194 -21.36 14.79 -3.97
N LEU A 195 -20.08 14.39 -3.83
CA LEU A 195 -19.57 13.25 -4.56
C LEU A 195 -20.13 11.94 -4.00
N PRO A 196 -20.31 10.91 -4.85
CA PRO A 196 -20.87 9.64 -4.42
C PRO A 196 -19.88 8.84 -3.57
N THR A 197 -20.39 8.04 -2.65
CA THR A 197 -19.60 6.99 -1.98
C THR A 197 -19.06 5.98 -3.00
N VAL A 198 -17.81 5.55 -2.82
CA VAL A 198 -17.21 4.43 -3.54
C VAL A 198 -17.12 3.25 -2.57
N SER A 199 -17.80 2.15 -2.88
CA SER A 199 -17.96 1.00 -1.99
C SER A 199 -17.32 -0.24 -2.59
N PHE A 200 -16.50 -0.94 -1.81
CA PHE A 200 -15.84 -2.18 -2.18
C PHE A 200 -16.52 -3.34 -1.47
N LEU A 201 -16.97 -4.36 -2.20
CA LEU A 201 -17.45 -5.60 -1.62
C LEU A 201 -16.27 -6.56 -1.49
N LEU A 202 -15.96 -6.94 -0.25
CA LEU A 202 -14.86 -7.83 0.10
C LEU A 202 -15.36 -8.83 1.14
N GLY A 203 -15.33 -10.13 0.84
CA GLY A 203 -15.74 -11.18 1.78
C GLY A 203 -17.20 -11.06 2.22
N GLY A 204 -18.06 -10.57 1.32
CA GLY A 204 -19.47 -10.30 1.61
C GLY A 204 -19.77 -9.05 2.44
N VAL A 205 -18.76 -8.23 2.77
CA VAL A 205 -18.92 -6.99 3.54
C VAL A 205 -18.60 -5.78 2.67
N TRP A 206 -19.42 -4.72 2.79
CA TRP A 206 -19.20 -3.46 2.09
C TRP A 206 -18.27 -2.53 2.87
N PHE A 207 -17.14 -2.18 2.27
CA PHE A 207 -16.20 -1.17 2.75
C PHE A 207 -16.45 0.13 1.98
N ASN A 208 -17.00 1.14 2.67
CA ASN A 208 -17.45 2.38 2.05
C ASN A 208 -16.42 3.48 2.23
N LEU A 209 -15.98 4.09 1.13
CA LEU A 209 -15.19 5.32 1.14
C LEU A 209 -16.09 6.50 0.78
N THR A 210 -16.19 7.45 1.70
CA THR A 210 -16.79 8.75 1.44
C THR A 210 -15.83 9.63 0.63
N ALA A 211 -16.34 10.73 0.09
CA ALA A 211 -15.53 11.69 -0.64
C ALA A 211 -14.34 12.22 0.17
N GLN A 212 -14.51 12.35 1.49
CA GLN A 212 -13.45 12.78 2.40
C GLN A 212 -12.32 11.75 2.50
N ASP A 213 -12.60 10.47 2.26
CA ASP A 213 -11.61 9.41 2.36
C ASP A 213 -10.76 9.30 1.09
N TYR A 214 -11.41 9.41 -0.08
CA TYR A 214 -10.77 9.19 -1.38
C TYR A 214 -10.36 10.48 -2.11
N VAL A 215 -10.76 11.68 -1.67
CA VAL A 215 -10.26 12.93 -2.23
C VAL A 215 -9.09 13.43 -1.39
N ILE A 216 -7.94 13.61 -2.02
CA ILE A 216 -6.72 14.10 -1.38
C ILE A 216 -6.70 15.63 -1.52
N GLN A 217 -6.91 16.33 -0.40
CA GLN A 217 -6.81 17.78 -0.35
C GLN A 217 -5.37 18.20 0.01
N ILE A 218 -4.73 18.91 -0.90
CA ILE A 218 -3.39 19.46 -0.72
C ILE A 218 -3.52 20.97 -0.58
N THR A 219 -3.26 21.49 0.62
CA THR A 219 -3.27 22.92 0.89
C THR A 219 -1.84 23.45 0.94
N ARG A 220 -1.50 24.41 0.07
CA ARG A 220 -0.22 25.12 0.09
C ARG A 220 -0.45 26.62 -0.03
N SER A 221 0.07 27.38 0.94
CA SER A 221 0.07 28.85 0.93
C SER A 221 -1.31 29.48 0.63
N GLY A 222 -2.38 28.92 1.21
CA GLY A 222 -3.75 29.41 1.02
C GLY A 222 -4.49 28.87 -0.21
N PHE A 223 -3.83 28.10 -1.08
CA PHE A 223 -4.46 27.41 -2.20
C PHE A 223 -4.70 25.94 -1.88
N SER A 224 -5.93 25.47 -2.08
CA SER A 224 -6.30 24.06 -1.97
C SER A 224 -6.45 23.45 -3.37
N VAL A 225 -5.74 22.34 -3.61
CA VAL A 225 -5.95 21.47 -4.77
C VAL A 225 -6.53 20.17 -4.26
N CYS A 226 -7.59 19.69 -4.91
CA CYS A 226 -8.21 18.42 -4.57
C CYS A 226 -7.97 17.42 -5.70
N LEU A 227 -7.32 16.31 -5.37
CA LEU A 227 -6.97 15.25 -6.30
C LEU A 227 -7.77 13.99 -5.99
N SER A 228 -8.16 13.27 -7.02
CA SER A 228 -8.74 11.95 -6.90
C SER A 228 -7.71 10.97 -6.34
N GLY A 229 -8.12 10.19 -5.34
CA GLY A 229 -7.34 9.09 -4.77
C GLY A 229 -7.28 7.84 -5.65
N PHE A 230 -7.85 7.91 -6.86
CA PHE A 230 -7.89 6.83 -7.83
C PHE A 230 -6.94 7.09 -9.00
N ALA A 231 -6.21 6.07 -9.43
CA ALA A 231 -5.28 6.17 -10.56
C ALA A 231 -5.37 4.94 -11.47
N ALA A 232 -5.12 5.14 -12.77
CA ALA A 232 -5.02 4.04 -13.71
C ALA A 232 -3.64 3.37 -13.62
N LEU A 233 -3.60 2.05 -13.75
CA LEU A 233 -2.38 1.28 -13.99
C LEU A 233 -1.83 1.51 -15.41
#